data_AF-K1SM69-F1
#
_entry.id   AF-K1SM69-F1
#
_cell.length_a   1.000
_cell.length_b   1.000
_cell.length_c   1.000
_cell.angle_alpha   90.00
_cell.angle_beta   90.00
_cell.angle_gamma   90.00
#
_symmetry.space_group_name_H-M   'P 1'
#
loop_
_entity.id
_entity.type
_entity.pdbx_description
1 polymer ?
#
loop_
_entity_poly.entity_id
_entity_poly.type
_entity_poly.pdbx_seq_one_letter_code
_entity_poly.pdbx_strand_id
1 'polypeptide(L)'
;MAFNKKTHLRQNIDALKTAFTLDRERRAPTPEEERTLGAYSGFGAIKEVLENPTGKPNKDGMATLVAELHEVIRANTPDEREYKRYMDGIKNSVLTAFYTPPKVADAIVEAIWDTRIVPKRILDPSAGTGVFVSAVDFHDPYAEITCFEKDPATGLILKHLHPEKRVRVQGFERIEPKYAGYYDVAVSNIPFG
;
A
#
# COMPACT_ATOMS: atom_id res chain seq x y z
N MET A 1 -5.70 18.83 -12.33
CA MET A 1 -7.14 18.59 -12.04
C MET A 1 -7.33 18.65 -10.53
N ALA A 2 -8.44 19.20 -10.05
CA ALA A 2 -8.73 19.23 -8.61
C ALA A 2 -8.95 17.80 -8.07
N PHE A 3 -8.50 17.55 -6.84
CA PHE A 3 -8.67 16.26 -6.17
C PHE A 3 -10.16 15.91 -6.00
N ASN A 4 -10.59 14.76 -6.54
CA ASN A 4 -11.97 14.28 -6.41
C ASN A 4 -12.01 13.06 -5.47
N LYS A 5 -12.42 13.31 -4.22
CA LYS A 5 -12.57 12.30 -3.16
C LYS A 5 -13.39 11.09 -3.58
N LYS A 6 -14.47 11.30 -4.35
CA LYS A 6 -15.40 10.23 -4.74
C LYS A 6 -14.75 9.27 -5.72
N THR A 7 -14.07 9.82 -6.73
CA THR A 7 -13.29 9.03 -7.70
C THR A 7 -12.15 8.30 -7.00
N HIS A 8 -11.44 8.97 -6.11
CA HIS A 8 -10.33 8.38 -5.34
C HIS A 8 -10.82 7.21 -4.46
N LEU A 9 -11.90 7.40 -3.71
CA LEU A 9 -12.48 6.33 -2.88
C LEU A 9 -12.96 5.15 -3.74
N ARG A 10 -13.59 5.42 -4.89
CA ARG A 10 -13.99 4.37 -5.84
C ARG A 10 -12.78 3.57 -6.33
N GLN A 11 -11.71 4.24 -6.76
CA GLN A 11 -10.47 3.57 -7.20
C GLN A 11 -9.87 2.69 -6.10
N ASN A 12 -9.83 3.16 -4.86
CA ASN A 12 -9.34 2.35 -3.74
C ASN A 12 -10.22 1.12 -3.47
N ILE A 13 -11.56 1.27 -3.53
CA ILE A 13 -12.51 0.16 -3.34
C ILE A 13 -12.32 -0.89 -4.45
N ASP A 14 -12.20 -0.44 -5.70
CA ASP A 14 -12.04 -1.32 -6.85
C ASP A 14 -10.70 -2.07 -6.76
N ALA A 15 -9.61 -1.38 -6.40
CA ALA A 15 -8.30 -2.00 -6.15
C ALA A 15 -8.36 -3.05 -5.03
N LEU A 16 -9.04 -2.78 -3.92
CA LEU A 16 -9.18 -3.75 -2.83
C LEU A 16 -10.01 -4.97 -3.25
N LYS A 17 -11.10 -4.78 -3.99
CA LYS A 17 -11.89 -5.89 -4.55
C LYS A 17 -11.05 -6.78 -5.47
N THR A 18 -10.25 -6.16 -6.34
CA THR A 18 -9.30 -6.87 -7.22
C THR A 18 -8.28 -7.64 -6.39
N ALA A 19 -7.64 -6.99 -5.41
CA ALA A 19 -6.63 -7.63 -4.57
C ALA A 19 -7.18 -8.83 -3.78
N PHE A 20 -8.34 -8.69 -3.14
CA PHE A 20 -8.98 -9.83 -2.45
C PHE A 20 -9.34 -10.98 -3.40
N THR A 21 -9.76 -10.66 -4.63
CA THR A 21 -10.04 -11.68 -5.64
C THR A 21 -8.77 -12.43 -6.02
N LEU A 22 -7.66 -11.72 -6.23
CA LEU A 22 -6.37 -12.31 -6.54
C LEU A 22 -5.83 -13.19 -5.40
N ASP A 23 -5.98 -12.77 -4.14
CA ASP A 23 -5.54 -13.56 -2.98
C ASP A 23 -6.37 -14.85 -2.82
N ARG A 24 -7.70 -14.77 -3.06
CA ARG A 24 -8.59 -15.94 -3.07
C ARG A 24 -8.25 -16.92 -4.21
N GLU A 25 -7.97 -16.39 -5.39
CA GLU A 25 -7.67 -17.19 -6.60
C GLU A 25 -6.20 -17.65 -6.65
N ARG A 26 -5.34 -17.10 -5.79
CA ARG A 26 -3.91 -17.41 -5.70
C ARG A 26 -3.18 -17.27 -7.04
N ARG A 27 -3.44 -16.18 -7.76
CA ARG A 27 -2.83 -15.91 -9.06
C ARG A 27 -2.26 -14.48 -9.14
N ALA A 28 -1.39 -14.28 -10.13
CA ALA A 28 -0.90 -12.96 -10.51
C ALA A 28 -2.01 -12.11 -11.16
N PRO A 29 -1.94 -10.78 -11.03
CA PRO A 29 -2.85 -9.88 -11.72
C PRO A 29 -2.65 -9.94 -13.24
N THR A 30 -3.72 -9.68 -13.98
CA THR A 30 -3.67 -9.36 -15.41
C THR A 30 -3.26 -7.90 -15.62
N PRO A 31 -2.86 -7.47 -16.83
CA PRO A 31 -2.48 -6.07 -17.09
C PRO A 31 -3.59 -5.04 -16.82
N GLU A 32 -4.87 -5.45 -16.81
CA GLU A 32 -5.99 -4.57 -16.43
C GLU A 32 -6.16 -4.49 -14.91
N GLU A 33 -5.98 -5.62 -14.23
CA GLU A 33 -5.98 -5.67 -12.76
C GLU A 33 -4.78 -4.93 -12.18
N GLU A 34 -3.60 -5.02 -12.78
CA GLU A 34 -2.41 -4.22 -12.41
C GLU A 34 -2.69 -2.72 -12.50
N ARG A 35 -3.36 -2.26 -13.56
CA ARG A 35 -3.78 -0.85 -13.70
C ARG A 35 -4.78 -0.45 -12.62
N THR A 36 -5.70 -1.34 -12.26
CA THR A 36 -6.66 -1.11 -11.18
C THR A 36 -5.96 -1.03 -9.82
N LEU A 37 -5.04 -1.96 -9.52
CA LEU A 37 -4.22 -1.96 -8.31
C LEU A 37 -3.35 -0.70 -8.22
N GLY A 38 -2.72 -0.31 -9.33
CA GLY A 38 -1.86 0.88 -9.41
C GLY A 38 -2.61 2.21 -9.26
N ALA A 39 -3.95 2.21 -9.39
CA ALA A 39 -4.77 3.38 -9.10
C ALA A 39 -5.03 3.57 -7.59
N TYR A 40 -4.71 2.58 -6.76
CA TYR A 40 -4.80 2.71 -5.31
C TYR A 40 -3.84 3.78 -4.80
N SER A 41 -4.35 4.71 -4.00
CA SER A 41 -3.58 5.84 -3.49
C SER A 41 -3.96 6.19 -2.05
N GLY A 42 -4.40 5.18 -1.29
CA GLY A 42 -4.68 5.26 0.15
C GLY A 42 -5.79 6.24 0.52
N PHE A 43 -6.04 6.43 1.83
CA PHE A 43 -7.21 7.18 2.31
C PHE A 43 -6.88 8.54 2.94
N GLY A 44 -5.61 9.00 2.85
CA GLY A 44 -5.09 10.24 3.44
C GLY A 44 -6.02 11.46 3.34
N ALA A 45 -6.60 11.70 2.17
CA ALA A 45 -7.44 12.87 1.91
C ALA A 45 -8.96 12.60 2.03
N ILE A 46 -9.38 11.42 2.49
CA ILE A 46 -10.78 10.99 2.57
C ILE A 46 -11.21 10.84 4.03
N LYS A 47 -11.55 11.95 4.69
CA LYS A 47 -11.97 11.95 6.10
C LYS A 47 -13.27 11.18 6.35
N GLU A 48 -14.08 11.02 5.32
CA GLU A 48 -15.39 10.37 5.39
C GLU A 48 -15.29 8.88 5.77
N VAL A 49 -14.13 8.22 5.58
CA VAL A 49 -13.92 6.83 6.03
C VAL A 49 -13.72 6.70 7.55
N LEU A 50 -13.59 7.82 8.27
CA LEU A 50 -13.55 7.84 9.73
C LEU A 50 -14.95 7.65 10.34
N GLU A 51 -15.99 7.97 9.58
CA GLU A 51 -17.38 7.89 10.02
C GLU A 51 -17.90 6.45 9.93
N ASN A 52 -18.72 6.04 10.90
CA ASN A 52 -19.42 4.77 10.79
C ASN A 52 -20.58 4.89 9.79
N PRO A 53 -20.78 3.92 8.88
CA PRO A 53 -21.90 3.95 7.96
C PRO A 53 -23.22 3.98 8.73
N THR A 54 -24.02 5.03 8.52
CA THR A 54 -25.33 5.19 9.18
C THR A 54 -26.49 4.53 8.40
N GLY A 55 -26.20 3.96 7.23
CA GLY A 55 -27.19 3.36 6.32
C GLY A 55 -28.08 4.38 5.59
N LYS A 56 -27.94 5.69 5.87
CA LYS A 56 -28.70 6.74 5.20
C LYS A 56 -27.92 7.27 3.99
N PRO A 57 -28.46 7.17 2.76
CA PRO A 57 -27.82 7.75 1.60
C PRO A 57 -27.76 9.28 1.73
N ASN A 58 -26.60 9.86 1.45
CA ASN A 58 -26.44 11.30 1.31
C ASN A 58 -26.56 11.71 -0.17
N LYS A 59 -26.86 12.99 -0.44
CA LYS A 59 -27.07 13.50 -1.82
C LYS A 59 -25.85 13.28 -2.73
N ASP A 60 -24.65 13.21 -2.16
CA ASP A 60 -23.40 13.17 -2.93
C ASP A 60 -22.92 11.72 -3.22
N GLY A 61 -23.58 10.71 -2.64
CA GLY A 61 -23.28 9.28 -2.81
C GLY A 61 -22.00 8.80 -2.10
N MET A 62 -21.36 9.66 -1.31
CA MET A 62 -20.16 9.32 -0.55
C MET A 62 -20.46 8.30 0.56
N ALA A 63 -21.61 8.43 1.23
CA ALA A 63 -22.03 7.50 2.27
C ALA A 63 -22.21 6.07 1.72
N THR A 64 -22.68 5.95 0.47
CA THR A 64 -22.81 4.66 -0.22
C THR A 64 -21.45 4.03 -0.49
N LEU A 65 -20.44 4.80 -0.92
CA LEU A 65 -19.09 4.29 -1.12
C LEU A 65 -18.43 3.85 0.18
N VAL A 66 -18.62 4.60 1.27
CA VAL A 66 -18.11 4.20 2.59
C VAL A 66 -18.79 2.90 3.04
N ALA A 67 -20.11 2.77 2.90
CA ALA A 67 -20.80 1.52 3.20
C ALA A 67 -20.26 0.34 2.37
N GLU A 68 -20.05 0.55 1.07
CA GLU A 68 -19.48 -0.46 0.17
C GLU A 68 -18.05 -0.86 0.57
N LEU A 69 -17.20 0.10 0.96
CA LEU A 69 -15.86 -0.20 1.49
C LEU A 69 -15.95 -1.14 2.70
N HIS A 70 -16.82 -0.82 3.66
CA HIS A 70 -17.03 -1.65 4.84
C HIS A 70 -17.53 -3.06 4.47
N GLU A 71 -18.44 -3.18 3.51
CA GLU A 71 -18.93 -4.46 3.01
C GLU A 71 -17.83 -5.28 2.34
N VAL A 72 -17.01 -4.65 1.50
CA VAL A 72 -15.86 -5.30 0.82
C VAL A 72 -14.87 -5.84 1.85
N ILE A 73 -14.45 -5.03 2.83
CA ILE A 73 -13.53 -5.51 3.87
C ILE A 73 -14.18 -6.66 4.64
N ARG A 74 -15.40 -6.48 5.15
CA ARG A 74 -16.08 -7.49 5.97
C ARG A 74 -16.27 -8.81 5.24
N ALA A 75 -16.64 -8.78 3.96
CA ALA A 75 -16.85 -9.98 3.15
C ALA A 75 -15.56 -10.75 2.84
N ASN A 76 -14.40 -10.10 2.95
CA ASN A 76 -13.09 -10.69 2.61
C ASN A 76 -12.16 -10.86 3.82
N THR A 77 -12.64 -10.59 5.03
CA THR A 77 -11.93 -10.88 6.29
C THR A 77 -12.59 -12.02 7.04
N PRO A 78 -11.82 -12.92 7.68
CA PRO A 78 -12.36 -14.15 8.28
C PRO A 78 -13.20 -13.90 9.55
N ASP A 79 -12.93 -12.81 10.28
CA ASP A 79 -13.59 -12.49 11.53
C ASP A 79 -13.61 -10.97 11.80
N GLU A 80 -14.33 -10.59 12.86
CA GLU A 80 -14.46 -9.19 13.28
C GLU A 80 -13.13 -8.57 13.73
N ARG A 81 -12.15 -9.38 14.15
CA ARG A 81 -10.83 -8.87 14.57
C ARG A 81 -10.01 -8.44 13.36
N GLU A 82 -9.97 -9.25 12.31
CA GLU A 82 -9.29 -8.86 11.06
C GLU A 82 -10.02 -7.73 10.35
N TYR A 83 -11.36 -7.74 10.33
CA TYR A 83 -12.14 -6.60 9.84
C TYR A 83 -11.75 -5.30 10.57
N LYS A 84 -11.72 -5.31 11.91
CA LYS A 84 -11.29 -4.14 12.70
C LYS A 84 -9.86 -3.73 12.38
N ARG A 85 -8.94 -4.68 12.25
CA ARG A 85 -7.54 -4.42 11.89
C ARG A 85 -7.42 -3.67 10.55
N TYR A 86 -8.19 -4.07 9.53
CA TYR A 86 -8.24 -3.36 8.25
C TYR A 86 -8.84 -1.96 8.38
N MET A 87 -9.97 -1.83 9.08
CA MET A 87 -10.61 -0.53 9.26
C MET A 87 -9.76 0.44 10.09
N ASP A 88 -9.04 -0.04 11.10
CA ASP A 88 -8.12 0.76 11.91
C ASP A 88 -6.92 1.23 11.07
N GLY A 89 -6.37 0.35 10.22
CA GLY A 89 -5.33 0.70 9.25
C GLY A 89 -5.77 1.81 8.29
N ILE A 90 -6.95 1.65 7.67
CA ILE A 90 -7.57 2.66 6.80
C ILE A 90 -7.73 3.99 7.52
N LYS A 91 -8.28 4.00 8.75
CA LYS A 91 -8.48 5.21 9.54
C LYS A 91 -7.16 5.89 9.91
N ASN A 92 -6.14 5.12 10.30
CA ASN A 92 -4.82 5.65 10.62
C ASN A 92 -4.16 6.26 9.37
N SER A 93 -4.36 5.66 8.19
CA SER A 93 -3.83 6.16 6.92
C SER A 93 -4.37 7.55 6.55
N VAL A 94 -5.57 7.94 7.03
CA VAL A 94 -6.12 9.30 6.83
C VAL A 94 -5.18 10.36 7.42
N LEU A 95 -4.48 10.04 8.51
CA LEU A 95 -3.61 10.99 9.21
C LEU A 95 -2.17 10.97 8.71
N THR A 96 -1.72 9.85 8.12
CA THR A 96 -0.28 9.59 7.92
C THR A 96 0.11 9.19 6.50
N ALA A 97 -0.82 8.79 5.63
CA ALA A 97 -0.50 8.30 4.29
C ALA A 97 -0.31 9.43 3.28
N PHE A 98 0.90 9.98 3.25
CA PHE A 98 1.37 10.90 2.20
C PHE A 98 2.37 10.16 1.31
N TYR A 99 1.92 9.75 0.12
CA TYR A 99 2.75 8.98 -0.80
C TYR A 99 3.89 9.81 -1.39
N THR A 100 5.07 9.19 -1.47
CA THR A 100 6.24 9.77 -2.13
C THR A 100 5.98 9.90 -3.63
N PRO A 101 6.15 11.10 -4.23
CA PRO A 101 6.07 11.24 -5.68
C PRO A 101 7.12 10.36 -6.36
N PRO A 102 6.81 9.65 -7.46
CA PRO A 102 7.76 8.77 -8.15
C PRO A 102 9.10 9.43 -8.45
N LYS A 103 9.07 10.67 -8.99
CA LYS A 103 10.28 11.45 -9.29
C LYS A 103 11.21 11.67 -8.09
N VAL A 104 10.67 11.71 -6.87
CA VAL A 104 11.48 11.85 -5.65
C VAL A 104 12.14 10.53 -5.31
N ALA A 105 11.41 9.40 -5.42
CA ALA A 105 11.98 8.08 -5.22
C ALA A 105 13.06 7.77 -6.27
N ASP A 106 12.78 8.07 -7.54
CA ASP A 106 13.72 7.92 -8.66
C ASP A 106 15.01 8.69 -8.39
N ALA A 107 14.92 9.98 -8.03
CA ALA A 107 16.10 10.80 -7.77
C ALA A 107 16.93 10.30 -6.57
N ILE A 108 16.28 9.77 -5.52
CA ILE A 108 16.98 9.21 -4.36
C ILE A 108 17.73 7.93 -4.77
N VAL A 109 17.07 7.02 -5.49
CA VAL A 109 17.66 5.75 -5.91
C VAL A 109 18.77 5.99 -6.95
N GLU A 110 18.56 6.88 -7.90
CA GLU A 110 19.56 7.29 -8.89
C GLU A 110 20.83 7.83 -8.20
N ALA A 111 20.67 8.71 -7.20
CA ALA A 111 21.79 9.25 -6.43
C ALA A 111 22.57 8.16 -5.68
N ILE A 112 21.91 7.09 -5.20
CA ILE A 112 22.60 5.93 -4.60
C ILE A 112 23.44 5.21 -5.66
N TRP A 113 22.89 4.95 -6.84
CA TRP A 113 23.60 4.24 -7.92
C TRP A 113 24.75 5.06 -8.51
N ASP A 114 24.62 6.39 -8.56
CA ASP A 114 25.68 7.30 -9.02
C ASP A 114 26.95 7.24 -8.16
N THR A 115 26.85 6.80 -6.90
CA THR A 115 28.02 6.53 -6.04
C THR A 115 28.84 5.33 -6.48
N ARG A 116 28.38 4.58 -7.50
CA ARG A 116 28.91 3.27 -7.96
C ARG A 116 28.77 2.15 -6.94
N ILE A 117 28.01 2.36 -5.86
CA ILE A 117 27.52 1.28 -5.01
C ILE A 117 26.38 0.60 -5.76
N VAL A 118 26.37 -0.73 -5.76
CA VAL A 118 25.29 -1.55 -6.33
C VAL A 118 24.67 -2.37 -5.19
N PRO A 119 23.73 -1.78 -4.41
CA PRO A 119 23.10 -2.49 -3.30
C PRO A 119 22.40 -3.75 -3.81
N LYS A 120 22.61 -4.88 -3.15
CA LYS A 120 21.95 -6.15 -3.47
C LYS A 120 20.84 -6.49 -2.50
N ARG A 121 20.87 -5.90 -1.30
CA ARG A 121 19.87 -6.10 -0.26
C ARG A 121 19.38 -4.76 0.27
N ILE A 122 18.16 -4.41 -0.09
CA ILE A 122 17.50 -3.15 0.22
C ILE A 122 16.38 -3.40 1.23
N LEU A 123 16.23 -2.48 2.17
CA LEU A 123 15.13 -2.46 3.11
C LEU A 123 14.26 -1.22 2.90
N ASP A 124 12.96 -1.41 2.73
CA ASP A 124 11.96 -0.34 2.80
C ASP A 124 11.04 -0.58 4.01
N PRO A 125 11.26 0.09 5.17
CA PRO A 125 10.47 -0.11 6.39
C PRO A 125 9.02 0.41 6.35
N SER A 126 8.62 1.15 5.31
CA SER A 126 7.27 1.71 5.17
C SER A 126 6.93 1.90 3.69
N ALA A 127 6.80 0.78 2.99
CA ALA A 127 6.84 0.75 1.54
C ALA A 127 5.61 1.34 0.84
N GLY A 128 4.47 1.50 1.54
CA GLY A 128 3.23 1.92 0.90
C GLY A 128 2.88 0.98 -0.25
N THR A 129 2.74 1.52 -1.46
CA THR A 129 2.49 0.73 -2.69
C THR A 129 3.77 0.33 -3.45
N GLY A 130 4.96 0.59 -2.90
CA GLY A 130 6.23 0.11 -3.47
C GLY A 130 6.85 1.06 -4.49
N VAL A 131 6.81 2.37 -4.23
CA VAL A 131 7.43 3.36 -5.11
C VAL A 131 8.95 3.18 -5.18
N PHE A 132 9.61 2.86 -4.06
CA PHE A 132 11.05 2.55 -4.05
C PHE A 132 11.36 1.19 -4.68
N VAL A 133 10.44 0.23 -4.63
CA VAL A 133 10.58 -1.03 -5.37
C VAL A 133 10.70 -0.75 -6.87
N SER A 134 9.78 0.06 -7.40
CA SER A 134 9.78 0.42 -8.83
C SER A 134 11.06 1.16 -9.24
N ALA A 135 11.53 2.09 -8.41
CA ALA A 135 12.76 2.82 -8.66
C ALA A 135 13.99 1.90 -8.60
N VAL A 136 14.07 0.97 -7.64
CA VAL A 136 15.17 -0.01 -7.54
C VAL A 136 15.16 -0.96 -8.74
N ASP A 137 14.00 -1.46 -9.16
CA ASP A 137 13.87 -2.42 -10.26
C ASP A 137 14.31 -1.85 -11.60
N PHE A 138 14.19 -0.54 -11.80
CA PHE A 138 14.74 0.15 -12.96
C PHE A 138 16.27 0.01 -13.07
N HIS A 139 16.97 0.01 -11.93
CA HIS A 139 18.43 -0.07 -11.87
C HIS A 139 18.97 -1.51 -11.71
N ASP A 140 18.32 -2.33 -10.88
CA ASP A 140 18.69 -3.74 -10.66
C ASP A 140 17.44 -4.59 -10.31
N PRO A 141 16.79 -5.23 -11.30
CA PRO A 141 15.60 -6.05 -11.07
C PRO A 141 15.88 -7.32 -10.25
N TYR A 142 17.16 -7.68 -10.06
CA TYR A 142 17.58 -8.84 -9.27
C TYR A 142 17.95 -8.48 -7.84
N ALA A 143 17.94 -7.20 -7.47
CA ALA A 143 18.18 -6.79 -6.11
C ALA A 143 17.07 -7.31 -5.18
N GLU A 144 17.46 -7.82 -4.02
CA GLU A 144 16.50 -8.19 -2.98
C GLU A 144 16.01 -6.92 -2.31
N ILE A 145 14.71 -6.62 -2.42
CA ILE A 145 14.06 -5.60 -1.61
C ILE A 145 13.07 -6.24 -0.63
N THR A 146 13.28 -5.97 0.65
CA THR A 146 12.36 -6.35 1.73
C THR A 146 11.53 -5.13 2.12
N CYS A 147 10.22 -5.25 1.94
CA CYS A 147 9.25 -4.21 2.21
C CYS A 147 8.45 -4.52 3.47
N PHE A 148 8.30 -3.53 4.35
CA PHE A 148 7.34 -3.57 5.44
C PHE A 148 6.21 -2.57 5.17
N GLU A 149 4.98 -3.01 5.41
CA GLU A 149 3.81 -2.13 5.41
C GLU A 149 2.89 -2.54 6.54
N LYS A 150 2.55 -1.60 7.42
CA LYS A 150 1.78 -1.86 8.64
C LYS A 150 0.28 -1.88 8.36
N ASP A 151 -0.19 -1.08 7.42
CA ASP A 151 -1.58 -1.04 7.00
C ASP A 151 -1.92 -2.29 6.17
N PRO A 152 -2.84 -3.15 6.62
CA PRO A 152 -3.13 -4.40 5.92
C PRO A 152 -3.77 -4.20 4.54
N ALA A 153 -4.53 -3.11 4.34
CA ALA A 153 -5.12 -2.79 3.04
C ALA A 153 -4.01 -2.45 2.02
N THR A 154 -3.13 -1.52 2.36
CA THR A 154 -2.01 -1.10 1.52
C THR A 154 -1.00 -2.22 1.33
N GLY A 155 -0.70 -2.99 2.38
CA GLY A 155 0.19 -4.15 2.30
C GLY A 155 -0.34 -5.27 1.38
N LEU A 156 -1.67 -5.46 1.32
CA LEU A 156 -2.29 -6.37 0.37
C LEU A 156 -2.11 -5.87 -1.07
N ILE A 157 -2.34 -4.58 -1.34
CA ILE A 157 -2.09 -3.99 -2.66
C ILE A 157 -0.62 -4.14 -3.05
N LEU A 158 0.30 -3.79 -2.15
CA LEU A 158 1.75 -3.89 -2.35
C LEU A 158 2.18 -5.30 -2.76
N LYS A 159 1.67 -6.33 -2.08
CA LYS A 159 1.96 -7.74 -2.38
C LYS A 159 1.54 -8.12 -3.81
N HIS A 160 0.44 -7.58 -4.31
CA HIS A 160 -0.02 -7.89 -5.67
C HIS A 160 0.64 -7.02 -6.75
N LEU A 161 1.08 -5.82 -6.42
CA LEU A 161 1.88 -4.99 -7.33
C LEU A 161 3.30 -5.52 -7.51
N HIS A 162 3.87 -6.14 -6.47
CA HIS A 162 5.27 -6.60 -6.44
C HIS A 162 5.35 -8.07 -5.95
N PRO A 163 4.74 -9.03 -6.66
CA PRO A 163 4.60 -10.42 -6.20
C PRO A 163 5.94 -11.16 -6.06
N GLU A 164 6.99 -10.72 -6.75
CA GLU A 164 8.34 -11.26 -6.69
C GLU A 164 9.18 -10.72 -5.52
N LYS A 165 8.70 -9.71 -4.79
CA LYS A 165 9.42 -9.07 -3.68
C LYS A 165 9.03 -9.63 -2.31
N ARG A 166 9.89 -9.41 -1.32
CA ARG A 166 9.63 -9.81 0.07
C ARG A 166 8.77 -8.77 0.77
N VAL A 167 7.45 -8.93 0.67
CA VAL A 167 6.48 -8.04 1.33
C VAL A 167 6.05 -8.61 2.69
N ARG A 168 6.19 -7.79 3.75
CA ARG A 168 5.79 -8.12 5.12
C ARG A 168 4.71 -7.15 5.60
N VAL A 169 3.48 -7.65 5.67
CA VAL A 169 2.31 -6.85 6.11
C VAL A 169 2.25 -6.76 7.64
N GLN A 170 3.20 -6.02 8.20
CA GLN A 170 3.37 -5.74 9.62
C GLN A 170 4.29 -4.52 9.82
N GLY A 171 4.30 -3.97 11.02
CA GLY A 171 5.24 -2.91 11.37
C GLY A 171 6.70 -3.37 11.35
N PHE A 172 7.60 -2.47 10.93
CA PHE A 172 9.04 -2.69 10.87
C PHE A 172 9.64 -3.07 12.24
N GLU A 173 9.05 -2.61 13.35
CA GLU A 173 9.49 -2.93 14.71
C GLU A 173 9.49 -4.43 15.04
N ARG A 174 8.84 -5.25 14.20
CA ARG A 174 8.78 -6.72 14.33
C ARG A 174 9.87 -7.45 13.57
N ILE A 175 10.82 -6.75 12.95
CA ILE A 175 11.93 -7.38 12.25
C ILE A 175 12.77 -8.22 13.23
N GLU A 176 13.12 -9.43 12.80
CA GLU A 176 13.86 -10.38 13.63
C GLU A 176 15.35 -9.97 13.76
N PRO A 177 15.97 -10.17 14.94
CA PRO A 177 17.38 -9.80 15.17
C PRO A 177 18.38 -10.39 14.17
N LYS A 178 18.06 -11.51 13.51
CA LYS A 178 18.90 -12.14 12.48
C LYS A 178 19.18 -11.24 11.26
N TYR A 179 18.40 -10.18 11.07
CA TYR A 179 18.60 -9.21 9.99
C TYR A 179 19.56 -8.06 10.37
N ALA A 180 20.14 -8.05 11.58
CA ALA A 180 21.16 -7.09 11.96
C ALA A 180 22.40 -7.21 11.04
N GLY A 181 22.77 -6.11 10.38
CA GLY A 181 23.87 -6.08 9.41
C GLY A 181 23.59 -6.83 8.09
N TYR A 182 22.34 -7.18 7.81
CA TYR A 182 21.98 -7.95 6.61
C TYR A 182 21.82 -7.10 5.34
N TYR A 183 21.27 -5.88 5.48
CA TYR A 183 20.94 -4.99 4.36
C TYR A 183 22.10 -4.03 4.04
N ASP A 184 22.30 -3.77 2.76
CA ASP A 184 23.30 -2.82 2.26
C ASP A 184 22.81 -1.37 2.40
N VAL A 185 21.50 -1.16 2.17
CA VAL A 185 20.86 0.16 2.24
C VAL A 185 19.43 0.04 2.76
N ALA A 186 19.00 1.07 3.49
CA ALA A 186 17.59 1.29 3.80
C ALA A 186 17.13 2.57 3.11
N VAL A 187 16.01 2.51 2.38
CA VAL A 187 15.43 3.66 1.65
C VAL A 187 13.92 3.66 1.87
N SER A 188 13.36 4.79 2.29
CA SER A 188 11.92 4.92 2.54
C SER A 188 11.49 6.37 2.75
N ASN A 189 10.18 6.58 2.77
CA ASN A 189 9.53 7.79 3.25
C ASN A 189 8.71 7.43 4.50
N ILE A 190 9.39 7.41 5.65
CA ILE A 190 8.82 6.95 6.91
C ILE A 190 7.88 8.04 7.45
N PRO A 191 6.63 7.71 7.84
CA PRO A 191 5.74 8.68 8.43
C PRO A 191 6.32 9.22 9.75
N PHE A 192 6.12 10.51 10.01
CA PHE A 192 6.48 11.13 11.28
C PHE A 192 5.39 10.82 12.33
N GLY A 193 5.69 10.00 13.33
CA GLY A 193 4.79 9.68 14.45
C GLY A 193 4.83 8.22 14.87
#